data_AF-A0A813JI27-F1
#
_entry.id   AF-A0A813JI27-F1
#
_cell.length_a   1.000
_cell.length_b   1.000
_cell.length_c   1.000
_cell.angle_alpha   90.00
_cell.angle_beta   90.00
_cell.angle_gamma   90.00
#
_symmetry.space_group_name_H-M   'P 1'
#
loop_
_entity.id
_entity.type
_entity.pdbx_description
1 polymer ?
#
loop_
_entity_poly.entity_id
_entity_poly.type
_entity_poly.pdbx_seq_one_letter_code
_entity_poly.pdbx_strand_id
1 'polypeptide(L)'
;MLFGLMLCLLAAVWLVAARPDLARGLDVGAEALAADDECQIGGVGCALDALQRSWKLGAASRNNTEKNNNNSNSSNSSNSNNTEKIETAVVPGTCNATNPCVHPDRCLSDGTWAQCVPTSASSFEKQCVKWTDRFRYTAIRLMKLNCPNTKCYSNEWCLDGMVCAAQSDGGWAQCISCGAKYFQTSCYSWSTPFKIAAGKVCARKCKHGWSDATLSD
;
A
#
# COMPACT_ATOMS: atom_id res chain seq x y z
N MET A 1 47.53 19.21 -33.81
CA MET A 1 46.05 19.34 -33.77
C MET A 1 45.47 18.47 -32.65
N LEU A 2 45.81 18.73 -31.38
CA LEU A 2 45.42 17.84 -30.27
C LEU A 2 45.40 18.53 -28.88
N PHE A 3 45.14 19.84 -28.84
CA PHE A 3 45.09 20.63 -27.59
C PHE A 3 43.79 21.45 -27.43
N GLY A 4 42.77 21.23 -28.27
CA GLY A 4 41.57 22.08 -28.33
C GLY A 4 40.30 21.53 -27.65
N LEU A 5 40.31 20.30 -27.14
CA LEU A 5 39.07 19.60 -26.72
C LEU A 5 38.94 19.37 -25.20
N MET A 6 39.88 19.91 -24.41
CA MET A 6 39.93 19.68 -22.96
C MET A 6 39.68 20.95 -22.13
N LEU A 7 38.96 21.94 -22.68
CA LEU A 7 38.65 23.20 -21.98
C LEU A 7 37.16 23.57 -21.93
N CYS A 8 36.25 22.67 -22.34
CA CYS A 8 34.80 22.91 -22.22
C CYS A 8 34.14 22.19 -21.03
N LEU A 9 34.86 21.34 -20.28
CA LEU A 9 34.28 20.58 -19.17
C LEU A 9 34.40 21.25 -17.79
N LEU A 10 34.98 22.46 -17.70
CA LEU A 10 35.19 23.16 -16.41
C LEU A 10 34.31 24.39 -16.19
N ALA A 11 33.27 24.62 -17.00
CA ALA A 11 32.38 25.78 -16.88
C ALA A 11 30.92 25.46 -16.49
N ALA A 12 30.63 24.27 -15.95
CA ALA A 12 29.27 23.89 -15.54
C ALA A 12 29.15 23.48 -14.06
N VAL A 13 30.12 23.86 -13.20
CA VAL A 13 30.12 23.53 -11.76
C VAL A 13 29.82 24.76 -10.87
N TRP A 14 29.53 25.92 -11.46
CA TRP A 14 29.22 27.14 -10.72
C TRP A 14 27.87 27.73 -11.15
N LEU A 15 26.74 27.16 -10.71
CA LEU A 15 25.48 27.96 -10.59
C LEU A 15 24.34 27.29 -9.79
N VAL A 16 24.57 26.74 -8.60
CA VAL A 16 23.46 26.52 -7.64
C VAL A 16 23.94 26.79 -6.22
N ALA A 17 24.15 28.07 -5.91
CA ALA A 17 24.15 28.58 -4.54
C ALA A 17 23.20 29.78 -4.48
N ALA A 18 22.42 29.83 -3.40
CA ALA A 18 21.53 30.92 -2.99
C ALA A 18 20.20 31.09 -3.77
N ARG A 19 19.14 30.44 -3.26
CA ARG A 19 17.83 31.09 -3.19
C ARG A 19 17.56 31.44 -1.72
N PRO A 20 17.53 32.72 -1.35
CA PRO A 20 17.13 33.15 -0.03
C PRO A 20 15.61 33.04 0.13
N ASP A 21 15.20 32.83 1.37
CA ASP A 21 13.90 33.11 1.96
C ASP A 21 12.84 33.77 1.06
N LEU A 22 11.78 33.02 0.80
CA LEU A 22 10.46 33.61 0.59
C LEU A 22 9.48 33.00 1.60
N ALA A 23 9.66 33.37 2.86
CA ALA A 23 8.60 33.37 3.84
C ALA A 23 7.52 34.38 3.38
N ARG A 24 6.44 33.90 2.78
CA ARG A 24 5.17 34.65 2.70
C ARG A 24 4.17 33.93 3.57
N GLY A 25 3.76 34.64 4.61
CA GLY A 25 2.80 34.19 5.61
C GLY A 25 1.47 33.79 4.98
N LEU A 26 0.99 32.62 5.39
CA LEU A 26 -0.42 32.30 5.40
C LEU A 26 -0.94 32.70 6.78
N ASP A 27 -1.63 33.84 6.81
CA ASP A 27 -2.57 34.19 7.85
C ASP A 27 -3.69 33.15 7.80
N VAL A 28 -3.59 32.14 8.67
CA VAL A 28 -4.68 31.19 8.88
C VAL A 28 -5.58 31.81 9.95
N GLY A 29 -6.68 32.41 9.50
CA GLY A 29 -7.78 32.79 10.38
C GLY A 29 -8.26 31.56 11.13
N ALA A 30 -7.95 31.49 12.41
CA ALA A 30 -8.50 30.52 13.33
C ALA A 30 -9.95 30.91 13.63
N GLU A 31 -10.88 30.40 12.83
CA GLU A 31 -12.28 30.34 13.24
C GLU A 31 -12.38 29.24 14.30
N ALA A 32 -12.43 29.70 15.56
CA ALA A 32 -12.69 28.88 16.72
C ALA A 32 -14.03 28.16 16.55
N LEU A 33 -13.99 26.84 16.33
CA LEU A 33 -15.14 25.99 16.59
C LEU A 33 -15.34 25.96 18.10
N ALA A 34 -16.51 26.47 18.51
CA ALA A 34 -16.99 26.35 19.87
C ALA A 34 -16.92 24.87 20.30
N ALA A 35 -16.23 24.64 21.42
CA ALA A 35 -16.26 23.37 22.11
C ALA A 35 -17.65 23.21 22.73
N ASP A 36 -18.37 22.18 22.28
CA ASP A 36 -19.56 21.72 22.98
C ASP A 36 -19.10 20.93 24.22
N ASP A 37 -19.06 21.65 25.33
CA ASP A 37 -18.96 21.17 26.71
C ASP A 37 -20.17 20.30 27.07
N GLU A 38 -20.06 18.97 26.99
CA GLU A 38 -20.97 18.05 27.69
C GLU A 38 -20.20 16.77 28.09
N CYS A 39 -19.32 16.88 29.08
CA CYS A 39 -18.96 15.73 29.93
C CYS A 39 -18.96 16.16 31.38
N GLN A 40 -20.16 16.08 31.98
CA GLN A 40 -20.37 16.28 33.41
C GLN A 40 -19.48 15.32 34.23
N ILE A 41 -18.65 15.94 35.05
CA ILE A 41 -17.84 15.32 36.09
C ILE A 41 -18.81 14.76 37.15
N GLY A 42 -18.87 13.43 37.29
CA GLY A 42 -19.64 12.83 38.38
C GLY A 42 -19.87 11.31 38.39
N GLY A 43 -19.36 10.55 37.41
CA GLY A 43 -19.56 9.10 37.35
C GLY A 43 -18.27 8.34 37.07
N VAL A 44 -17.85 7.50 38.02
CA VAL A 44 -16.74 6.53 37.85
C VAL A 44 -17.20 5.47 36.84
N GLY A 45 -17.04 5.69 35.53
CA GLY A 45 -17.54 4.69 34.57
C GLY A 45 -17.57 4.98 33.06
N CYS A 46 -16.79 5.91 32.50
CA CYS A 46 -16.88 6.24 31.06
C CYS A 46 -15.55 6.12 30.28
N ALA A 47 -14.79 5.03 30.43
CA ALA A 47 -13.51 4.89 29.71
C ALA A 47 -13.28 3.57 28.96
N LEU A 48 -14.27 2.68 28.77
CA LEU A 48 -13.98 1.35 28.20
C LEU A 48 -14.94 0.74 27.17
N ASP A 49 -15.80 1.51 26.48
CA ASP A 49 -16.75 0.90 25.51
C ASP A 49 -16.88 1.57 24.12
N ALA A 50 -16.08 2.60 23.80
CA ALA A 50 -16.20 3.30 22.50
C ALA A 50 -15.37 2.68 21.34
N LEU A 51 -14.50 1.70 21.61
CA LEU A 51 -13.62 1.11 20.57
C LEU A 51 -14.15 -0.17 19.91
N GLN A 52 -15.31 -0.70 20.32
CA GLN A 52 -15.77 -2.03 19.88
C GLN A 52 -16.98 -2.03 18.93
N ARG A 53 -17.37 -0.89 18.33
CA ARG A 53 -18.59 -0.81 17.47
C ARG A 53 -18.40 -0.36 16.02
N SER A 54 -17.17 -0.21 15.51
CA SER A 54 -16.96 0.31 14.13
C SER A 54 -16.86 -0.74 13.00
N TRP A 55 -17.05 -2.04 13.24
CA TRP A 55 -16.87 -3.06 12.18
C TRP A 55 -18.16 -3.78 11.76
N LYS A 56 -19.34 -3.30 12.19
CA LYS A 56 -20.59 -4.05 12.05
C LYS A 56 -21.67 -3.32 11.24
N LEU A 57 -21.34 -2.81 10.06
CA LEU A 57 -22.34 -2.45 9.04
C LEU A 57 -21.78 -2.74 7.63
N GLY A 58 -22.04 -3.93 7.11
CA GLY A 58 -21.63 -4.29 5.76
C GLY A 58 -21.69 -5.78 5.40
N ALA A 59 -22.65 -6.55 5.93
CA ALA A 59 -22.93 -7.90 5.44
C ALA A 59 -24.42 -8.00 5.11
N ALA A 60 -24.73 -7.71 3.84
CA ALA A 60 -26.02 -7.99 3.26
C ALA A 60 -26.28 -9.50 3.28
N SER A 61 -27.37 -9.81 3.96
CA SER A 61 -28.06 -11.09 4.07
C SER A 61 -28.13 -11.90 2.76
N ARG A 62 -27.67 -13.15 2.81
CA ARG A 62 -28.20 -14.23 1.98
C ARG A 62 -28.78 -15.29 2.89
N ASN A 63 -30.10 -15.40 2.87
CA ASN A 63 -30.84 -16.52 3.40
C ASN A 63 -30.49 -17.77 2.59
N ASN A 64 -30.05 -18.83 3.26
CA ASN A 64 -30.33 -20.19 2.82
C ASN A 64 -30.67 -21.06 4.03
N THR A 65 -31.93 -21.44 4.06
CA THR A 65 -32.57 -22.39 4.94
C THR A 65 -32.00 -23.78 4.64
N GLU A 66 -31.29 -24.39 5.57
CA GLU A 66 -31.03 -25.82 5.53
C GLU A 66 -31.35 -26.45 6.89
N LYS A 67 -32.24 -27.43 6.83
CA LYS A 67 -32.92 -28.07 7.94
C LYS A 67 -31.98 -29.00 8.71
N ASN A 68 -32.15 -28.97 10.03
CA ASN A 68 -31.91 -30.03 10.99
C ASN A 68 -31.89 -31.45 10.40
N ASN A 69 -30.92 -32.27 10.84
CA ASN A 69 -31.27 -33.51 11.53
C ASN A 69 -30.16 -34.00 12.47
N ASN A 70 -30.58 -34.23 13.71
CA ASN A 70 -29.85 -34.84 14.81
C ASN A 70 -29.46 -36.28 14.47
N ASN A 71 -28.27 -36.72 14.90
CA ASN A 71 -28.15 -38.07 15.44
C ASN A 71 -27.00 -38.16 16.46
N SER A 72 -27.37 -38.36 17.72
CA SER A 72 -26.49 -38.74 18.81
C SER A 72 -26.17 -40.22 18.69
N ASN A 73 -24.91 -40.64 18.90
CA ASN A 73 -24.69 -41.97 19.45
C ASN A 73 -23.33 -42.12 20.18
N SER A 74 -23.48 -42.53 21.45
CA SER A 74 -22.62 -43.35 22.31
C SER A 74 -21.11 -43.43 22.09
N SER A 75 -20.40 -42.98 23.12
CA SER A 75 -19.43 -43.72 23.93
C SER A 75 -18.82 -44.99 23.32
N ASN A 76 -17.50 -44.96 23.11
CA ASN A 76 -16.67 -46.10 23.50
C ASN A 76 -15.27 -45.64 23.91
N SER A 77 -14.95 -45.95 25.16
CA SER A 77 -13.64 -45.82 25.79
C SER A 77 -12.77 -47.00 25.37
N SER A 78 -11.56 -46.75 24.87
CA SER A 78 -10.48 -47.74 24.84
C SER A 78 -9.12 -47.05 24.76
N ASN A 79 -8.33 -47.30 25.79
CA ASN A 79 -6.93 -46.95 25.96
C ASN A 79 -6.08 -47.23 24.71
N SER A 80 -5.29 -46.24 24.30
CA SER A 80 -4.04 -46.45 23.56
C SER A 80 -3.07 -45.33 23.91
N ASN A 81 -1.92 -45.70 24.43
CA ASN A 81 -0.77 -44.83 24.66
C ASN A 81 -0.25 -44.34 23.29
N ASN A 82 -0.86 -43.30 22.75
CA ASN A 82 -0.37 -42.59 21.58
C ASN A 82 0.28 -41.31 22.06
N THR A 83 1.57 -41.15 21.72
CA THR A 83 2.25 -39.86 21.73
C THR A 83 1.41 -38.90 20.90
N GLU A 84 0.60 -38.11 21.59
CA GLU A 84 -0.31 -37.13 21.04
C GLU A 84 0.57 -36.07 20.38
N LYS A 85 0.84 -36.27 19.08
CA LYS A 85 1.30 -35.21 18.20
C LYS A 85 0.15 -34.22 18.20
N ILE A 86 0.18 -33.27 19.13
CA ILE A 86 -0.73 -32.14 19.19
C ILE A 86 -0.55 -31.42 17.86
N GLU A 87 -1.41 -31.76 16.91
CA GLU A 87 -1.56 -31.08 15.64
C GLU A 87 -2.12 -29.71 16.00
N THR A 88 -1.19 -28.84 16.42
CA THR A 88 -1.48 -27.46 16.77
C THR A 88 -2.08 -26.88 15.51
N ALA A 89 -3.38 -26.60 15.55
CA ALA A 89 -4.11 -26.09 14.41
C ALA A 89 -3.29 -24.94 13.82
N VAL A 90 -2.73 -25.18 12.63
CA VAL A 90 -1.88 -24.20 11.96
C VAL A 90 -2.78 -23.02 11.71
N VAL A 91 -2.60 -21.95 12.49
CA VAL A 91 -3.34 -20.72 12.28
C VAL A 91 -3.03 -20.30 10.83
N PRO A 92 -4.03 -20.28 9.93
CA PRO A 92 -3.79 -19.92 8.55
C PRO A 92 -3.21 -18.50 8.53
N GLY A 93 -1.96 -18.37 8.06
CA GLY A 93 -1.25 -17.10 8.03
C GLY A 93 -0.11 -16.91 9.04
N THR A 94 0.50 -18.00 9.53
CA THR A 94 1.79 -17.91 10.27
C THR A 94 2.79 -18.96 9.78
N CYS A 95 3.46 -18.69 8.67
CA CYS A 95 4.65 -19.46 8.29
C CYS A 95 5.79 -19.15 9.27
N ASN A 96 6.62 -20.15 9.59
CA ASN A 96 7.80 -19.99 10.45
C ASN A 96 8.81 -21.13 10.21
N ALA A 97 9.83 -21.26 11.05
CA ALA A 97 10.83 -22.33 10.92
C ALA A 97 10.23 -23.74 11.11
N THR A 98 9.21 -23.89 11.95
CA THR A 98 8.51 -25.15 12.22
C THR A 98 7.46 -25.47 11.17
N ASN A 99 6.85 -24.44 10.57
CA ASN A 99 5.84 -24.51 9.52
C ASN A 99 6.34 -23.77 8.27
N PRO A 100 7.30 -24.35 7.53
CA PRO A 100 7.85 -23.71 6.35
C PRO A 100 6.84 -23.66 5.21
N CYS A 101 7.00 -22.69 4.32
CA CYS A 101 6.21 -22.62 3.10
C CYS A 101 6.55 -23.77 2.14
N VAL A 102 5.54 -24.26 1.44
CA VAL A 102 5.75 -25.22 0.36
C VAL A 102 6.43 -24.50 -0.80
N HIS A 103 7.49 -25.10 -1.34
CA HIS A 103 8.20 -24.54 -2.48
C HIS A 103 7.24 -24.39 -3.69
N PRO A 104 7.25 -23.25 -4.42
CA PRO A 104 8.28 -22.23 -4.46
C PRO A 104 8.00 -20.98 -3.60
N ASP A 105 7.07 -21.04 -2.66
CA ASP A 105 6.69 -19.88 -1.85
C ASP A 105 7.75 -19.57 -0.79
N ARG A 106 7.83 -18.31 -0.35
CA ARG A 106 8.74 -17.86 0.72
C ARG A 106 7.96 -17.34 1.90
N CYS A 107 8.45 -17.64 3.09
CA CYS A 107 7.87 -17.09 4.30
C CYS A 107 8.29 -15.63 4.46
N LEU A 108 7.31 -14.73 4.49
CA LEU A 108 7.50 -13.30 4.69
C LEU A 108 6.86 -12.88 6.00
N SER A 109 7.60 -12.18 6.86
CA SER A 109 7.04 -11.59 8.09
C SER A 109 7.33 -10.09 8.16
N ASP A 110 6.35 -9.32 8.63
CA ASP A 110 6.49 -7.89 8.91
C ASP A 110 6.67 -7.59 10.42
N GLY A 111 6.83 -8.63 11.24
CA GLY A 111 6.93 -8.58 12.69
C GLY A 111 5.58 -8.72 13.42
N THR A 112 4.46 -8.53 12.73
CA THR A 112 3.10 -8.70 13.29
C THR A 112 2.31 -9.83 12.64
N TRP A 113 2.66 -10.19 11.42
CA TRP A 113 2.05 -11.25 10.62
C TRP A 113 3.13 -11.99 9.83
N ALA A 114 2.88 -13.26 9.46
CA ALA A 114 3.82 -14.04 8.65
C ALA A 114 3.12 -14.96 7.64
N GLN A 115 3.21 -14.68 6.34
CA GLN A 115 2.52 -15.47 5.32
C GLN A 115 3.45 -16.00 4.24
N CYS A 116 3.11 -17.17 3.69
CA CYS A 116 3.74 -17.68 2.49
C CYS A 116 3.36 -16.83 1.29
N VAL A 117 4.36 -16.19 0.70
CA VAL A 117 4.23 -15.30 -0.44
C VAL A 117 4.72 -16.03 -1.69
N PRO A 118 3.95 -16.05 -2.78
CA PRO A 118 4.37 -16.69 -4.01
C PRO A 118 5.55 -15.97 -4.65
N THR A 119 6.50 -16.74 -5.16
CA THR A 119 7.66 -16.23 -5.93
C THR A 119 7.34 -15.96 -7.39
N SER A 120 6.23 -16.48 -7.92
CA SER A 120 5.83 -16.22 -9.30
C SER A 120 5.16 -14.84 -9.41
N ALA A 121 5.56 -14.07 -10.42
CA ALA A 121 4.99 -12.72 -10.65
C ALA A 121 3.46 -12.75 -10.75
N SER A 122 2.89 -13.71 -11.51
CA SER A 122 1.42 -13.77 -11.70
C SER A 122 0.65 -14.00 -10.40
N SER A 123 1.13 -14.89 -9.51
CA SER A 123 0.46 -15.12 -8.24
C SER A 123 0.71 -13.98 -7.26
N PHE A 124 1.90 -13.38 -7.29
CA PHE A 124 2.23 -12.21 -6.48
C PHE A 124 1.30 -11.04 -6.79
N GLU A 125 1.15 -10.67 -8.07
CA GLU A 125 0.30 -9.55 -8.51
C GLU A 125 -1.15 -9.70 -8.05
N LYS A 126 -1.69 -10.93 -8.08
CA LYS A 126 -3.08 -11.21 -7.65
C LYS A 126 -3.28 -11.11 -6.14
N GLN A 127 -2.25 -11.42 -5.36
CA GLN A 127 -2.34 -11.45 -3.91
C GLN A 127 -1.95 -10.12 -3.27
N CYS A 128 -0.98 -9.42 -3.86
CA CYS A 128 -0.37 -8.26 -3.23
C CYS A 128 -1.33 -7.09 -3.03
N VAL A 129 -2.37 -6.98 -3.87
CA VAL A 129 -3.46 -5.99 -3.73
C VAL A 129 -4.30 -6.17 -2.48
N LYS A 130 -4.27 -7.36 -1.86
CA LYS A 130 -5.06 -7.72 -0.67
C LYS A 130 -4.27 -7.51 0.63
N TRP A 131 -2.97 -7.27 0.54
CA TRP A 131 -2.12 -7.09 1.71
C TRP A 131 -2.20 -5.67 2.24
N THR A 132 -1.94 -5.55 3.55
CA THR A 132 -1.71 -4.23 4.17
C THR A 132 -0.49 -3.56 3.54
N ASP A 133 -0.45 -2.23 3.60
CA ASP A 133 0.65 -1.47 3.00
C ASP A 133 2.02 -1.89 3.56
N ARG A 134 2.14 -2.07 4.88
CA ARG A 134 3.38 -2.52 5.53
C ARG A 134 3.84 -3.89 5.02
N PHE A 135 2.92 -4.86 4.94
CA PHE A 135 3.23 -6.19 4.45
C PHE A 135 3.58 -6.15 2.96
N ARG A 136 2.83 -5.39 2.16
CA ARG A 136 3.07 -5.19 0.72
C ARG A 136 4.44 -4.58 0.45
N TYR A 137 4.84 -3.55 1.17
CA TYR A 137 6.17 -2.95 1.06
C TYR A 137 7.27 -3.98 1.30
N THR A 138 7.15 -4.73 2.40
CA THR A 138 8.09 -5.79 2.78
C THR A 138 8.16 -6.87 1.71
N ALA A 139 7.00 -7.26 1.16
CA ALA A 139 6.89 -8.25 0.09
C ALA A 139 7.58 -7.78 -1.21
N ILE A 140 7.33 -6.55 -1.65
CA ILE A 140 7.99 -5.96 -2.83
C ILE A 140 9.52 -5.99 -2.65
N ARG A 141 10.01 -5.55 -1.49
CA ARG A 141 11.44 -5.47 -1.19
C ARG A 141 12.14 -6.83 -1.17
N LEU A 142 11.50 -7.86 -0.64
CA LEU A 142 12.07 -9.20 -0.50
C LEU A 142 11.89 -10.05 -1.75
N MET A 143 10.75 -9.96 -2.42
CA MET A 143 10.44 -10.76 -3.61
C MET A 143 11.00 -10.14 -4.89
N LYS A 144 11.36 -8.84 -4.85
CA LYS A 144 11.80 -8.06 -6.03
C LYS A 144 10.75 -8.06 -7.14
N LEU A 145 9.48 -7.99 -6.76
CA LEU A 145 8.33 -7.93 -7.65
C LEU A 145 7.50 -6.69 -7.34
N ASN A 146 7.09 -5.95 -8.38
CA ASN A 146 6.17 -4.83 -8.23
C ASN A 146 4.75 -5.33 -7.94
N CYS A 147 3.95 -4.51 -7.24
CA CYS A 147 2.53 -4.75 -7.05
C CYS A 147 1.70 -3.76 -7.88
N PRO A 148 1.32 -4.10 -9.12
CA PRO A 148 0.59 -3.19 -9.99
C PRO A 148 -0.78 -2.83 -9.39
N ASN A 149 -1.29 -1.65 -9.75
CA ASN A 149 -2.59 -1.13 -9.30
C ASN A 149 -2.70 -0.96 -7.77
N THR A 150 -1.59 -0.73 -7.09
CA THR A 150 -1.57 -0.41 -5.67
C THR A 150 -0.90 0.91 -5.36
N LYS A 151 -1.22 1.45 -4.17
CA LYS A 151 -0.67 2.70 -3.70
C LYS A 151 0.82 2.58 -3.39
N CYS A 152 1.61 3.49 -3.96
CA CYS A 152 3.00 3.71 -3.56
C CYS A 152 3.10 4.93 -2.64
N TYR A 153 4.11 4.96 -1.78
CA TYR A 153 4.33 6.08 -0.86
C TYR A 153 5.66 6.81 -1.10
N SER A 154 6.59 6.17 -1.78
CA SER A 154 7.86 6.75 -2.21
C SER A 154 8.42 5.96 -3.41
N ASN A 155 9.49 6.46 -4.03
CA ASN A 155 10.16 5.74 -5.12
C ASN A 155 10.75 4.39 -4.68
N GLU A 156 10.99 4.16 -3.39
CA GLU A 156 11.49 2.88 -2.87
C GLU A 156 10.47 1.74 -2.95
N TRP A 157 9.19 2.07 -3.17
CA TRP A 157 8.12 1.09 -3.42
C TRP A 157 8.13 0.57 -4.85
N CYS A 158 8.85 1.25 -5.74
CA CYS A 158 8.83 0.99 -7.16
C CYS A 158 10.14 0.33 -7.59
N LEU A 159 10.03 -0.82 -8.25
CA LEU A 159 11.19 -1.56 -8.78
C LEU A 159 11.34 -1.31 -10.29
N ASP A 160 12.46 -1.78 -10.85
CA ASP A 160 12.71 -1.81 -12.30
C ASP A 160 12.66 -0.44 -12.98
N GLY A 161 13.14 0.60 -12.27
CA GLY A 161 13.17 1.96 -12.78
C GLY A 161 11.78 2.62 -12.89
N MET A 162 10.75 2.03 -12.29
CA MET A 162 9.46 2.70 -12.10
C MET A 162 9.59 3.84 -11.08
N VAL A 163 8.72 4.84 -11.21
CA VAL A 163 8.65 5.99 -10.30
C VAL A 163 7.28 6.05 -9.64
N CYS A 164 7.23 6.51 -8.40
CA CYS A 164 5.98 6.73 -7.69
C CYS A 164 5.38 8.07 -8.12
N ALA A 165 4.35 8.03 -8.96
CA ALA A 165 3.54 9.20 -9.25
C ALA A 165 2.50 9.35 -8.14
N ALA A 166 2.56 10.43 -7.36
CA ALA A 166 1.63 10.73 -6.28
C ALA A 166 0.88 12.02 -6.55
N GLN A 167 -0.45 12.02 -6.38
CA GLN A 167 -1.25 13.22 -6.42
C GLN A 167 -0.90 14.14 -5.25
N SER A 168 -0.98 15.45 -5.46
CA SER A 168 -0.64 16.46 -4.44
C SER A 168 -1.60 16.47 -3.24
N ASP A 169 -2.84 16.02 -3.44
CA ASP A 169 -3.85 15.86 -2.39
C ASP A 169 -3.67 14.58 -1.57
N GLY A 170 -2.71 13.71 -1.94
CA GLY A 170 -2.47 12.42 -1.30
C GLY A 170 -3.55 11.36 -1.58
N GLY A 171 -4.53 11.65 -2.44
CA GLY A 171 -5.68 10.77 -2.71
C GLY A 171 -5.24 9.45 -3.35
N TRP A 172 -4.43 9.52 -4.40
CA TRP A 172 -3.90 8.36 -5.11
C TRP A 172 -2.41 8.50 -5.44
N ALA A 173 -1.72 7.37 -5.46
CA ALA A 173 -0.34 7.28 -5.93
C ALA A 173 -0.12 5.89 -6.53
N GLN A 174 0.73 5.76 -7.56
CA GLN A 174 1.02 4.45 -8.17
C GLN A 174 2.42 4.44 -8.80
N CYS A 175 3.09 3.29 -8.72
CA CYS A 175 4.32 3.06 -9.46
C CYS A 175 4.01 2.97 -10.97
N ILE A 176 4.64 3.84 -11.76
CA ILE A 176 4.44 3.90 -13.20
C ILE A 176 5.79 3.81 -13.93
N SER A 177 5.75 3.28 -15.15
CA SER A 177 6.89 3.39 -16.08
C SER A 177 6.83 4.71 -16.84
N CYS A 178 7.94 5.45 -16.86
CA CYS A 178 8.10 6.65 -17.69
C CYS A 178 8.45 6.33 -19.16
N GLY A 179 8.42 5.06 -19.55
CA GLY A 179 8.59 4.65 -20.95
C GLY A 179 7.48 5.24 -21.83
N ALA A 180 7.85 5.86 -22.95
CA ALA A 180 6.93 6.63 -23.78
C ALA A 180 5.68 5.83 -24.21
N LYS A 181 5.86 4.58 -24.63
CA LYS A 181 4.75 3.70 -25.05
C LYS A 181 3.77 3.43 -23.90
N TYR A 182 4.29 2.96 -22.76
CA TYR A 182 3.48 2.65 -21.57
C TYR A 182 2.75 3.90 -21.07
N PHE A 183 3.48 5.00 -20.90
CA PHE A 183 2.92 6.26 -20.41
C PHE A 183 1.74 6.73 -21.26
N GLN A 184 1.86 6.71 -22.59
CA GLN A 184 0.77 7.16 -23.47
C GLN A 184 -0.44 6.22 -23.44
N THR A 185 -0.21 4.90 -23.41
CA THR A 185 -1.30 3.92 -23.34
C THR A 185 -2.04 3.99 -22.00
N SER A 186 -1.31 3.99 -20.88
CA SER A 186 -1.90 4.02 -19.54
C SER A 186 -2.54 5.36 -19.22
N CYS A 187 -2.03 6.46 -19.78
CA CYS A 187 -2.61 7.78 -19.51
C CYS A 187 -4.09 7.88 -19.88
N TYR A 188 -4.56 7.12 -20.88
CA TYR A 188 -5.97 7.15 -21.26
C TYR A 188 -6.93 6.82 -20.10
N SER A 189 -6.55 5.90 -19.21
CA SER A 189 -7.38 5.46 -18.09
C SER A 189 -7.17 6.26 -16.79
N TRP A 190 -6.21 7.17 -16.77
CA TRP A 190 -5.90 7.94 -15.57
C TRP A 190 -6.86 9.12 -15.37
N SER A 191 -7.17 9.41 -14.11
CA SER A 191 -7.86 10.64 -13.73
C SER A 191 -7.00 11.87 -14.02
N THR A 192 -7.61 13.02 -14.30
CA THR A 192 -6.90 14.27 -14.60
C THR A 192 -5.85 14.63 -13.54
N PRO A 193 -6.12 14.57 -12.21
CA PRO A 193 -5.11 14.88 -11.21
C PRO A 193 -3.94 13.89 -11.23
N PHE A 194 -4.19 12.62 -11.54
CA PHE A 194 -3.13 11.63 -11.67
C PHE A 194 -2.28 11.82 -12.93
N LYS A 195 -2.88 12.22 -14.06
CA LYS A 195 -2.15 12.57 -15.29
C LYS A 195 -1.14 13.67 -15.05
N ILE A 196 -1.51 14.69 -14.27
CA ILE A 196 -0.63 15.80 -13.89
C ILE A 196 0.55 15.29 -13.06
N ALA A 197 0.27 14.52 -12.00
CA ALA A 197 1.30 13.93 -11.15
C ALA A 197 2.28 13.03 -11.94
N ALA A 198 1.73 12.13 -12.76
CA ALA A 198 2.49 11.24 -13.64
C ALA A 198 3.34 12.02 -14.64
N GLY A 199 2.76 13.05 -15.27
CA GLY A 199 3.45 13.89 -16.23
C GLY A 199 4.60 14.68 -15.63
N LYS A 200 4.43 15.16 -14.39
CA LYS A 200 5.49 15.84 -13.63
C LYS A 200 6.66 14.90 -13.34
N VAL A 201 6.41 13.72 -12.77
CA VAL A 201 7.50 12.78 -12.41
C VAL A 201 8.19 12.17 -13.64
N CYS A 202 7.47 12.02 -14.76
CA CYS A 202 8.03 11.46 -15.98
C CYS A 202 8.51 12.50 -17.01
N ALA A 203 8.37 13.81 -16.72
CA ALA A 203 8.61 14.90 -17.65
C ALA A 203 7.93 14.68 -19.03
N ARG A 204 6.65 14.28 -19.01
CA ARG A 204 5.88 13.90 -20.21
C ARG A 204 4.45 14.43 -20.15
N LYS A 205 3.90 14.76 -21.32
CA LYS A 205 2.48 15.10 -21.49
C LYS A 205 1.72 13.95 -22.14
N CYS A 206 0.46 13.77 -21.78
CA CYS A 206 -0.42 12.83 -22.46
C CYS A 206 -0.91 13.39 -23.79
N LYS A 207 -0.91 12.57 -24.85
CA LYS A 207 -1.33 13.01 -26.20
C LYS A 207 -2.84 13.20 -26.34
N HIS A 208 -3.63 12.43 -25.59
CA HIS A 208 -5.08 12.43 -25.71
C HIS A 208 -5.71 12.90 -24.39
N GLY A 209 -6.37 14.05 -24.42
CA GLY A 209 -7.21 14.52 -23.30
C GLY A 209 -6.55 15.50 -22.34
N TRP A 210 -5.61 16.32 -22.81
CA TRP A 210 -5.22 17.53 -22.09
C TRP A 210 -5.54 18.74 -22.95
N SER A 211 -6.81 19.16 -22.96
CA SER A 211 -7.15 20.51 -23.42
C SER A 211 -6.71 21.48 -22.33
N ASP A 212 -5.42 21.83 -22.36
CA ASP A 212 -4.67 23.00 -21.85
C ASP A 212 -5.36 24.03 -20.93
N ALA A 213 -6.19 23.63 -19.97
CA ALA A 213 -6.64 24.53 -18.91
C ALA A 213 -5.69 24.39 -17.71
N THR A 214 -4.80 25.39 -17.56
CA THR A 214 -4.18 25.83 -16.30
C THR A 214 -3.10 24.94 -15.67
N LEU A 215 -2.05 24.61 -16.41
CA LEU A 215 -0.73 24.33 -15.83
C LEU A 215 0.30 25.28 -16.46
N SER A 216 0.11 26.57 -16.19
CA SER A 216 1.16 27.58 -16.26
C SER A 216 1.78 27.65 -14.87
N ASP A 217 3.11 27.56 -14.85
CA ASP A 217 3.98 27.44 -13.66
C ASP A 217 3.72 28.46 -12.53
#